data_AF-A0A1G9WNY9-F1
#
_entry.id   AF-A0A1G9WNY9-F1
#
_cell.length_a   1.000
_cell.length_b   1.000
_cell.length_c   1.000
_cell.angle_alpha   90.00
_cell.angle_beta   90.00
_cell.angle_gamma   90.00
#
_symmetry.space_group_name_H-M   'P 1'
#
loop_
_entity.id
_entity.type
_entity.pdbx_description
1 polymer ?
#
loop_
_entity_poly.entity_id
_entity_poly.type
_entity_poly.pdbx_seq_one_letter_code
_entity_poly.pdbx_strand_id
1 'polypeptide(L)'
;MIILKVEENLFHLFVFLIKGVIHMARKVILSRKGFDKSSGGKPSPILNGNLISLPIPRAGADDFYSDLAISPTESYLNVMQELGIKHHYEGHLDPDIRKSILQNRPIEWRGLFGQSGPSQGVLNKMKVGEEIFFYFLVGLKKLKK
;
A
#
# COMPACT_ATOMS: atom_id res chain seq x y z
N MET A 1 -14.70 6.81 5.26
CA MET A 1 -15.32 6.57 3.94
C MET A 1 -15.17 7.85 3.13
N ILE A 2 -14.39 7.83 2.05
CA ILE A 2 -14.24 8.96 1.12
C ILE A 2 -14.66 8.41 -0.23
N ILE A 3 -15.66 9.03 -0.86
CA ILE A 3 -16.13 8.72 -2.20
C ILE A 3 -15.17 9.42 -3.17
N LEU A 4 -14.50 8.67 -4.04
CA LEU A 4 -13.64 9.22 -5.08
C LEU A 4 -14.41 9.22 -6.40
N LYS A 5 -14.37 10.35 -7.11
CA LYS A 5 -14.90 10.49 -8.47
C LYS A 5 -13.84 9.98 -9.44
N VAL A 6 -14.08 8.83 -10.06
CA VAL A 6 -13.22 8.24 -11.11
C VAL A 6 -13.75 8.69 -12.47
N GLU A 7 -12.88 9.06 -13.41
CA GLU A 7 -13.25 9.42 -14.78
C GLU A 7 -13.99 8.26 -15.48
N GLU A 8 -15.07 8.55 -16.21
CA GLU A 8 -16.06 7.55 -16.68
C GLU A 8 -15.46 6.41 -17.52
N ASN A 9 -14.43 6.70 -18.32
CA ASN A 9 -13.80 5.69 -19.18
C ASN A 9 -12.92 4.69 -18.40
N LEU A 10 -12.23 5.13 -17.35
CA LEU A 10 -11.51 4.22 -16.45
C LEU A 10 -12.46 3.46 -15.54
N PHE A 11 -13.62 4.04 -15.19
CA PHE A 11 -14.63 3.37 -14.38
C PHE A 11 -15.19 2.13 -15.07
N HIS A 12 -15.49 2.18 -16.36
CA HIS A 12 -16.00 1.02 -17.10
C HIS A 12 -14.96 -0.10 -17.26
N LEU A 13 -13.71 0.22 -17.56
CA LEU A 13 -12.63 -0.77 -17.63
C LEU A 13 -12.31 -1.37 -16.24
N PHE A 14 -12.34 -0.53 -15.20
CA PHE A 14 -12.22 -0.94 -13.81
C PHE A 14 -13.33 -1.90 -13.40
N VAL A 15 -14.59 -1.58 -13.71
CA VAL A 15 -15.75 -2.46 -13.46
C VAL A 15 -15.65 -3.75 -14.26
N PHE A 16 -15.16 -3.72 -15.50
CA PHE A 16 -14.98 -4.92 -16.33
C PHE A 16 -13.91 -5.86 -15.76
N LEU A 17 -12.73 -5.33 -15.40
CA LEU A 17 -11.65 -6.09 -14.76
C LEU A 17 -12.07 -6.66 -13.40
N ILE A 18 -12.74 -5.83 -12.59
CA ILE A 18 -13.29 -6.24 -11.30
C ILE A 18 -14.36 -7.33 -11.51
N LYS A 19 -15.26 -7.20 -12.49
CA LYS A 19 -16.28 -8.23 -12.78
C LYS A 19 -15.67 -9.57 -13.20
N GLY A 20 -14.63 -9.56 -14.05
CA GLY A 20 -13.92 -10.79 -14.44
C GLY A 20 -13.24 -11.48 -13.26
N VAL A 21 -12.55 -10.71 -12.40
CA VAL A 21 -11.90 -11.22 -11.19
C VAL A 21 -12.90 -11.66 -10.12
N ILE A 22 -14.00 -10.92 -9.92
CA ILE A 22 -15.10 -11.28 -9.01
C ILE A 22 -15.77 -12.58 -9.46
N HIS A 23 -15.87 -12.85 -10.76
CA HIS A 23 -16.47 -14.08 -11.25
C HIS A 23 -15.64 -15.33 -10.87
N MET A 24 -14.34 -15.17 -10.66
CA MET A 24 -13.42 -16.24 -10.23
C MET A 24 -13.21 -16.29 -8.70
N ALA A 25 -13.30 -15.17 -7.99
CA ALA A 25 -13.05 -15.08 -6.56
C ALA A 25 -14.36 -15.01 -5.76
N ARG A 26 -14.57 -15.94 -4.81
CA ARG A 26 -15.79 -15.95 -3.97
C ARG A 26 -15.90 -14.73 -3.04
N LYS A 27 -14.79 -14.05 -2.74
CA LYS A 27 -14.75 -12.82 -1.94
C LYS A 27 -13.65 -11.87 -2.44
N VAL A 28 -13.98 -10.58 -2.60
CA VAL A 28 -13.01 -9.52 -2.94
C VAL A 28 -12.91 -8.54 -1.78
N ILE A 29 -11.67 -8.27 -1.34
CA ILE A 29 -11.40 -7.28 -0.29
C ILE A 29 -10.79 -6.04 -0.94
N LEU A 30 -11.48 -4.91 -0.83
CA LEU A 30 -11.00 -3.61 -1.29
C LEU A 30 -10.30 -2.88 -0.14
N SER A 31 -8.97 -2.85 -0.14
CA SER A 31 -8.19 -2.16 0.89
C SER A 31 -7.62 -0.84 0.37
N ARG A 32 -7.70 0.23 1.16
CA ARG A 32 -7.11 1.51 0.80
C ARG A 32 -5.61 1.51 1.10
N LYS A 33 -4.76 1.81 0.12
CA LYS A 33 -3.32 2.02 0.35
C LYS A 33 -3.01 3.45 0.77
N GLY A 34 -2.13 3.57 1.76
CA GLY A 34 -1.72 4.82 2.38
C GLY A 34 -1.81 4.75 3.90
N PHE A 35 -1.51 5.88 4.55
CA PHE A 35 -1.61 6.03 5.99
C PHE A 35 -3.08 6.19 6.40
N ASP A 36 -3.47 5.42 7.41
CA ASP A 36 -4.74 5.61 8.09
C ASP A 36 -4.74 6.92 8.89
N LYS A 37 -5.88 7.28 9.48
CA LYS A 37 -6.00 8.54 10.24
C LYS A 37 -5.00 8.61 11.40
N SER A 38 -4.79 7.51 12.12
CA SER A 38 -3.82 7.40 13.23
C SER A 38 -2.38 7.65 12.78
N SER A 39 -2.07 7.32 11.52
CA SER A 39 -0.72 7.44 10.96
C SER A 39 -0.53 8.72 10.13
N GLY A 40 -1.51 9.63 10.10
CA GLY A 40 -1.41 10.92 9.38
C GLY A 40 -2.35 11.07 8.17
N GLY A 41 -3.13 10.03 7.85
CA GLY A 41 -4.28 10.11 6.94
C GLY A 41 -3.95 10.40 5.48
N LYS A 42 -2.74 10.05 5.04
CA LYS A 42 -2.26 10.38 3.69
C LYS A 42 -2.42 9.24 2.70
N PRO A 43 -2.91 9.51 1.48
CA PRO A 43 -2.89 8.55 0.38
C PRO A 43 -1.45 8.14 -0.01
N SER A 44 -1.28 6.93 -0.52
CA SER A 44 -0.06 6.55 -1.23
C SER A 44 0.12 7.39 -2.51
N PRO A 45 1.34 7.86 -2.84
CA PRO A 45 1.56 8.69 -4.02
C PRO A 45 1.66 7.87 -5.32
N ILE A 46 1.35 8.52 -6.44
CA ILE A 46 1.83 8.09 -7.77
C ILE A 46 3.05 8.94 -8.10
N LEU A 47 4.16 8.27 -8.39
CA LEU A 47 5.36 8.91 -8.92
C LEU A 47 5.68 8.30 -10.28
N ASN A 48 5.75 9.12 -11.34
CA ASN A 48 6.07 8.70 -12.70
C ASN A 48 5.23 7.51 -13.20
N GLY A 49 3.92 7.56 -12.94
CA GLY A 49 2.98 6.48 -13.30
C GLY A 49 3.03 5.24 -12.40
N ASN A 50 3.98 5.18 -11.47
CA ASN A 50 4.13 4.06 -10.54
C ASN A 50 3.43 4.34 -9.20
N LEU A 51 2.63 3.38 -8.76
CA LEU A 51 2.05 3.38 -7.42
C LEU A 51 3.12 3.08 -6.38
N ILE A 52 3.38 4.01 -5.47
CA ILE A 52 4.33 3.82 -4.37
C ILE A 52 3.55 3.55 -3.09
N SER A 53 3.55 2.28 -2.64
CA SER A 53 2.97 1.92 -1.33
C SER A 53 3.84 2.53 -0.23
N LEU A 54 3.22 3.24 0.72
CA LEU A 54 3.92 3.81 1.87
C LEU A 54 4.08 2.70 2.93
N PRO A 55 5.30 2.38 3.40
CA PRO A 55 5.52 1.47 4.52
C PRO A 55 4.84 2.00 5.79
N ILE A 56 4.29 1.10 6.61
CA ILE A 56 3.46 1.48 7.76
C ILE A 56 4.37 2.06 8.85
N PRO A 57 4.12 3.28 9.38
CA PRO A 57 4.97 3.85 10.42
C PRO A 57 5.03 2.95 11.66
N ARG A 58 6.25 2.68 12.12
CA ARG A 58 6.49 1.86 13.31
C ARG A 58 7.83 2.25 13.90
N ALA A 59 7.80 2.83 15.10
CA ALA A 59 9.02 3.12 15.85
C ALA A 59 9.70 1.82 16.29
N GLY A 60 11.03 1.76 16.22
CA GLY A 60 11.82 0.57 16.54
C GLY A 60 11.65 -0.54 15.50
N ALA A 61 11.43 -0.18 14.23
CA ALA A 61 11.40 -1.12 13.12
C ALA A 61 12.78 -1.30 12.49
N ASP A 62 13.73 -0.40 12.77
CA ASP A 62 15.08 -0.33 12.19
C ASP A 62 15.13 -0.08 10.67
N ASP A 63 13.99 -0.10 9.99
CA ASP A 63 13.80 0.29 8.60
C ASP A 63 13.52 1.81 8.51
N PHE A 64 14.58 2.62 8.38
CA PHE A 64 14.47 4.07 8.29
C PHE A 64 14.04 4.55 6.89
N TYR A 65 13.04 5.43 6.80
CA TYR A 65 12.55 5.95 5.53
C TYR A 65 13.62 6.71 4.71
N SER A 66 14.69 7.20 5.35
CA SER A 66 15.84 7.79 4.68
C SER A 66 16.60 6.79 3.81
N ASP A 67 16.57 5.52 4.20
CA ASP A 67 17.40 4.46 3.62
C ASP A 67 16.59 3.60 2.65
N LEU A 68 15.25 3.69 2.73
CA LEU A 68 14.32 3.04 1.81
C LEU A 68 14.28 3.78 0.47
N ALA A 69 14.62 3.07 -0.62
CA ALA A 69 14.69 3.64 -1.95
C ALA A 69 13.36 3.58 -2.72
N ILE A 70 12.98 4.68 -3.34
CA ILE A 70 11.96 4.74 -4.40
C ILE A 70 12.65 4.67 -5.78
N SER A 71 13.79 5.35 -5.90
CA SER A 71 14.68 5.34 -7.06
C SER A 71 16.14 5.47 -6.60
N PRO A 72 17.13 5.40 -7.50
CA PRO A 72 18.54 5.61 -7.14
C PRO A 72 18.84 6.96 -6.47
N THR A 73 17.98 7.97 -6.66
CA THR A 73 18.18 9.33 -6.14
C THR A 73 17.06 9.78 -5.20
N GLU A 74 16.06 8.94 -4.94
CA GLU A 74 14.85 9.32 -4.19
C GLU A 74 14.58 8.32 -3.07
N SER A 75 14.52 8.82 -1.84
CA SER A 75 14.13 8.03 -0.67
C SER A 75 12.64 8.18 -0.35
N TYR A 76 12.12 7.26 0.45
CA TYR A 76 10.77 7.39 1.00
C TYR A 76 10.60 8.63 1.86
N LEU A 77 11.62 8.99 2.65
CA LEU A 77 11.57 10.16 3.52
C LEU A 77 11.33 11.45 2.72
N ASN A 78 12.02 11.63 1.59
CA ASN A 78 11.85 12.81 0.74
C ASN A 78 10.41 12.95 0.24
N VAL A 79 9.87 11.86 -0.32
CA VAL A 79 8.49 11.83 -0.81
C VAL A 79 7.48 12.03 0.33
N MET A 80 7.73 11.47 1.50
CA MET A 80 6.88 11.67 2.68
C MET A 80 6.86 13.15 3.11
N GLN A 81 8.00 13.81 3.12
CA GLN A 81 8.11 15.24 3.41
C GLN A 81 7.34 16.09 2.39
N GLU A 82 7.45 15.79 1.09
CA GLU A 82 6.67 16.45 0.02
C GLU A 82 5.15 16.27 0.20
N LEU A 83 4.72 15.13 0.75
CA LEU A 83 3.32 14.87 1.09
C LEU A 83 2.86 15.57 2.38
N GLY A 84 3.78 16.20 3.11
CA GLY A 84 3.56 16.86 4.40
C GLY A 84 3.49 15.88 5.57
N ILE A 85 4.15 14.72 5.46
CA ILE A 85 4.30 13.73 6.53
C ILE A 85 5.65 13.97 7.19
N LYS A 86 5.67 14.44 8.45
CA LYS A 86 6.90 14.90 9.12
C LYS A 86 7.27 14.14 10.40
N HIS A 87 6.37 13.32 10.93
CA HIS A 87 6.50 12.76 12.28
C HIS A 87 6.89 11.28 12.30
N HIS A 88 7.29 10.72 11.16
CA HIS A 88 7.63 9.31 11.03
C HIS A 88 9.01 9.18 10.38
N TYR A 89 9.88 8.40 11.01
CA TYR A 89 11.26 8.18 10.56
C TYR A 89 11.54 6.71 10.23
N GLU A 90 10.77 5.80 10.84
CA GLU A 90 10.89 4.36 10.65
C GLU A 90 9.54 3.77 10.25
N GLY A 91 9.59 2.71 9.44
CA GLY A 91 8.39 2.05 8.97
C GLY A 91 8.57 0.57 8.73
N HIS A 92 7.55 -0.20 9.07
CA HIS A 92 7.49 -1.61 8.73
C HIS A 92 7.20 -1.80 7.24
N LEU A 93 8.07 -2.53 6.56
CA LEU A 93 7.91 -2.93 5.17
C LEU A 93 6.87 -4.06 5.05
N ASP A 94 5.58 -3.72 5.08
CA ASP A 94 4.51 -4.72 4.92
C ASP A 94 3.37 -4.24 4.01
N PRO A 95 3.03 -4.97 2.93
CA PRO A 95 3.78 -6.09 2.37
C PRO A 95 5.02 -5.57 1.63
N ASP A 96 6.18 -6.13 1.94
CA ASP A 96 7.45 -5.80 1.31
C ASP A 96 7.55 -6.37 -0.12
N ILE A 97 6.74 -5.82 -1.02
CA ILE A 97 6.59 -6.32 -2.40
C ILE A 97 7.62 -5.75 -3.37
N ARG A 98 8.32 -4.67 -3.00
CA ARG A 98 9.27 -3.97 -3.86
C ARG A 98 10.69 -4.35 -3.49
N LYS A 99 11.28 -5.32 -4.21
CA LYS A 99 12.65 -5.78 -3.95
C LYS A 99 13.67 -4.65 -3.89
N SER A 100 13.50 -3.61 -4.73
CA SER A 100 14.38 -2.44 -4.83
C SER A 100 14.33 -1.48 -3.64
N ILE A 101 13.41 -1.66 -2.69
CA ILE A 101 13.25 -0.73 -1.56
C ILE A 101 14.42 -0.80 -0.59
N LEU A 102 15.00 -1.99 -0.40
CA LEU A 102 16.18 -2.24 0.41
C LEU A 102 17.37 -2.42 -0.51
N GLN A 103 18.47 -1.73 -0.22
CA GLN A 103 19.72 -1.90 -0.96
C GLN A 103 20.30 -3.30 -0.75
N ASN A 104 20.23 -3.80 0.49
CA ASN A 104 20.74 -5.10 0.88
C ASN A 104 19.61 -5.91 1.51
N ARG A 105 19.12 -6.91 0.79
CA ARG A 105 18.09 -7.83 1.27
C ARG A 105 18.73 -9.17 1.65
N PRO A 106 18.32 -9.81 2.75
CA PRO A 106 18.80 -11.15 3.08
C PRO A 106 18.55 -12.14 1.94
N ILE A 107 19.49 -13.06 1.72
CA ILE A 107 19.51 -13.92 0.53
C ILE A 107 18.29 -14.84 0.45
N GLU A 108 17.81 -15.30 1.61
CA GLU A 108 16.61 -16.16 1.76
C GLU A 108 15.35 -15.37 2.16
N TRP A 109 15.35 -14.05 1.94
CA TRP A 109 14.20 -13.24 2.30
C TRP A 109 12.97 -13.61 1.46
N ARG A 110 11.83 -13.79 2.13
CA ARG A 110 10.53 -14.01 1.49
C ARG A 110 9.48 -13.12 2.13
N GLY A 111 8.70 -12.45 1.28
CA GLY A 111 7.56 -11.65 1.74
C GLY A 111 6.51 -12.57 2.33
N LEU A 112 6.05 -12.23 3.53
CA LEU A 112 4.86 -12.81 4.11
C LEU A 112 3.66 -11.96 3.74
N PHE A 113 2.60 -12.62 3.28
CA PHE A 113 1.28 -12.01 3.15
C PHE A 113 0.43 -12.49 4.32
N GLY A 114 -0.19 -11.55 5.03
CA GLY A 114 -1.08 -11.88 6.13
C GLY A 114 -1.58 -10.61 6.81
N GLN A 115 -2.65 -10.75 7.59
CA GLN A 115 -3.01 -9.74 8.58
C GLN A 115 -2.70 -10.29 9.97
N SER A 116 -2.53 -9.41 10.94
CA SER A 116 -2.39 -9.78 12.34
C SER A 116 -3.35 -8.97 13.21
N GLY A 117 -3.52 -9.39 14.47
CA GLY A 117 -4.30 -8.67 15.46
C GLY A 117 -5.76 -8.42 15.06
N PRO A 118 -6.31 -7.21 15.30
CA PRO A 118 -7.71 -6.89 15.01
C PRO A 118 -8.09 -7.11 13.54
N SER A 119 -7.19 -6.79 12.61
CA SER A 119 -7.41 -6.99 11.17
C SER A 119 -7.61 -8.47 10.85
N GLN A 120 -6.78 -9.36 11.41
CA GLN A 120 -6.97 -10.80 11.26
C GLN A 120 -8.27 -11.29 11.91
N GLY A 121 -8.64 -10.74 13.07
CA GLY A 121 -9.91 -11.04 13.73
C GLY A 121 -11.13 -10.72 12.85
N VAL A 122 -11.09 -9.58 12.13
CA VAL A 122 -12.12 -9.21 11.15
C VAL A 122 -12.17 -10.22 10.00
N LEU A 123 -11.02 -10.61 9.44
CA LEU A 123 -10.98 -11.62 8.37
C LEU A 123 -11.57 -12.96 8.83
N ASN A 124 -11.18 -13.43 10.02
CA ASN A 124 -11.70 -14.67 10.60
C ASN A 124 -13.21 -14.60 10.82
N LYS A 125 -13.72 -13.50 11.40
CA LYS A 125 -15.16 -13.29 11.59
C LYS A 125 -15.93 -13.31 10.27
N MET A 126 -15.34 -12.75 9.22
CA MET A 126 -15.90 -12.74 7.86
C MET A 126 -15.73 -14.08 7.13
N LYS A 127 -15.15 -15.10 7.79
CA LYS A 127 -14.86 -16.44 7.24
C LYS A 127 -14.12 -16.35 5.91
N VAL A 128 -13.09 -15.52 5.90
CA VAL A 128 -12.24 -15.21 4.75
C VAL A 128 -11.19 -16.34 4.64
N GLY A 129 -11.23 -17.13 3.56
CA GLY A 129 -10.40 -18.34 3.32
C GLY A 129 -9.68 -18.33 1.96
N GLU A 130 -9.17 -19.45 1.44
CA GLU A 130 -8.16 -19.52 0.36
C GLU A 130 -8.51 -18.89 -1.02
N GLU A 131 -9.75 -18.45 -1.25
CA GLU A 131 -10.24 -17.92 -2.53
C GLU A 131 -10.47 -16.40 -2.52
N ILE A 132 -9.55 -15.63 -1.92
CA ILE A 132 -9.67 -14.17 -1.80
C ILE A 132 -8.77 -13.44 -2.79
N PHE A 133 -9.33 -12.43 -3.43
CA PHE A 133 -8.56 -11.43 -4.14
C PHE A 133 -8.47 -10.14 -3.31
N PHE A 134 -7.26 -9.74 -2.93
CA PHE A 134 -7.01 -8.44 -2.33
C PHE A 134 -6.83 -7.41 -3.44
N TYR A 135 -7.80 -6.49 -3.57
CA TYR A 135 -7.68 -5.36 -4.44
C TYR A 135 -7.34 -4.12 -3.60
N PHE A 136 -6.21 -3.51 -3.90
CA PHE A 136 -5.78 -2.32 -3.18
C PHE A 136 -6.29 -1.07 -3.92
N LEU A 137 -7.40 -0.51 -3.45
CA LEU A 137 -7.87 0.80 -3.90
C LEU A 137 -6.90 1.86 -3.39
N VAL A 138 -6.63 2.87 -4.20
CA VAL A 138 -5.69 3.89 -3.82
C VAL A 138 -6.40 5.23 -3.83
N GLY A 139 -6.40 5.91 -2.69
CA GLY A 139 -6.49 7.37 -2.74
C GLY A 139 -5.15 7.82 -3.29
N LEU A 140 -5.12 8.52 -4.42
CA LEU A 140 -3.88 8.84 -5.11
C LEU A 140 -3.63 10.34 -4.98
N LYS A 141 -2.46 10.72 -4.47
CA LYS A 141 -1.96 12.09 -4.65
C LYS A 141 -0.87 12.04 -5.72
N LYS A 142 -1.13 12.70 -6.86
CA LYS A 142 -0.13 12.83 -7.92
C LYS A 142 0.91 13.84 -7.47
N LEU A 143 2.13 13.37 -7.29
CA LEU A 143 3.29 14.26 -7.21
C LEU A 143 3.78 14.44 -8.63
N LYS A 144 3.72 15.68 -9.13
CA LYS A 144 4.42 16.04 -10.37
C LYS A 144 5.82 16.47 -9.92
N LYS A 145 6.82 15.69 -10.29
CA LYS A 145 8.20 16.16 -10.34
C LYS A 145 8.45 16.75 -11.71
#